data_AF-A0A6B1GL75-F1
#
_entry.id   AF-A0A6B1GL75-F1
#
_cell.length_a   1.000
_cell.length_b   1.000
_cell.length_c   1.000
_cell.angle_alpha   90.00
_cell.angle_beta   90.00
_cell.angle_gamma   90.00
#
_symmetry.space_group_name_H-M   'P 1'
#
loop_
_entity.id
_entity.type
_entity.pdbx_description
1 polymer ?
#
loop_
_entity_poly.entity_id
_entity_poly.type
_entity_poly.pdbx_seq_one_letter_code
_entity_poly.pdbx_strand_id
1 'polypeptide(L)'
;MAAAKEIRTKIRSIQNTQKITSAMEMVAASKMRRAQERMRAARPYAESVRRVMAHVRLARLEYRHVYSIEREVSSVGYIIISSDRGLCGGLNINLFRSALESISEWDEKGASTKFGIIGNKGLGFFRRFGGDILCQATHLGDAPQISELIGAI
;
A
#
# COMPACT_ATOMS: atom_id res chain seq x y z
N MET A 1 -46.73 21.96 -9.49
CA MET A 1 -45.51 22.77 -9.76
C MET A 1 -44.31 22.45 -8.84
N ALA A 2 -44.36 21.43 -7.98
CA ALA A 2 -43.21 21.05 -7.12
C ALA A 2 -42.15 20.19 -7.85
N ALA A 3 -42.60 19.22 -8.67
CA ALA A 3 -41.72 18.26 -9.34
C ALA A 3 -40.67 18.90 -10.27
N ALA A 4 -41.02 19.95 -11.01
CA ALA A 4 -40.07 20.62 -11.92
C ALA A 4 -38.94 21.36 -11.18
N LYS A 5 -39.22 21.91 -10.00
CA LYS A 5 -38.21 22.61 -9.17
C LYS A 5 -37.25 21.61 -8.53
N GLU A 6 -37.76 20.47 -8.07
CA GLU A 6 -36.95 19.39 -7.52
C GLU A 6 -36.03 18.78 -8.58
N ILE A 7 -36.54 18.51 -9.78
CA ILE A 7 -35.74 18.00 -10.90
C ILE A 7 -34.61 18.97 -11.25
N ARG A 8 -34.88 20.28 -11.36
CA ARG A 8 -33.83 21.30 -11.60
C ARG A 8 -32.77 21.32 -10.50
N THR A 9 -33.18 21.13 -9.24
CA THR A 9 -32.26 21.07 -8.10
C THR A 9 -31.37 19.82 -8.18
N LYS A 10 -31.94 18.66 -8.53
CA LYS A 10 -31.18 17.41 -8.71
C LYS A 10 -30.20 17.49 -9.88
N ILE A 11 -30.59 18.09 -11.00
CA ILE A 11 -29.71 18.37 -12.14
C ILE A 11 -28.52 19.21 -11.68
N ARG A 12 -28.76 20.32 -10.98
CA ARG A 12 -27.69 21.19 -10.48
C ARG A 12 -26.75 20.44 -9.53
N SER A 13 -27.29 19.59 -8.65
CA SER A 13 -26.49 18.77 -7.73
C SER A 13 -25.56 17.81 -8.49
N ILE A 14 -26.09 17.07 -9.47
CA ILE A 14 -25.30 16.14 -10.29
C ILE A 14 -24.23 16.88 -11.10
N GLN A 15 -24.57 18.02 -11.70
CA GLN A 15 -23.61 18.86 -12.43
C GLN A 15 -22.47 19.36 -11.53
N ASN A 16 -22.76 19.70 -10.28
CA ASN A 16 -21.74 20.09 -9.32
C ASN A 16 -20.83 18.91 -8.95
N THR A 17 -21.41 17.75 -8.65
CA THR A 17 -20.64 16.52 -8.39
C THR A 17 -19.75 16.16 -9.57
N GLN A 18 -20.26 16.23 -10.80
CA GLN A 18 -19.50 15.98 -12.03
C GLN A 18 -18.28 16.90 -12.13
N LYS A 19 -18.46 18.21 -11.91
CA LYS A 19 -17.36 19.19 -11.93
C LYS A 19 -16.29 18.87 -10.87
N ILE A 20 -16.71 18.51 -9.66
CA ILE A 20 -15.80 18.14 -8.58
C ILE A 20 -15.00 16.90 -8.97
N THR A 21 -15.67 15.83 -9.44
CA THR A 21 -14.98 14.59 -9.81
C THR A 21 -14.03 14.79 -10.99
N SER A 22 -14.41 15.60 -11.99
CA SER A 22 -13.52 15.94 -13.11
C SER A 22 -12.29 16.72 -12.65
N ALA A 23 -12.45 17.66 -11.72
CA ALA A 23 -11.32 18.37 -11.13
C ALA A 23 -10.41 17.41 -10.33
N MET A 24 -11.00 16.51 -9.54
CA MET A 24 -10.25 15.50 -8.78
C MET A 24 -9.47 14.55 -9.70
N GLU A 25 -10.04 14.15 -10.83
CA GLU A 25 -9.37 13.32 -11.84
C GLU A 25 -8.12 14.03 -12.40
N MET A 26 -8.25 15.30 -12.79
CA MET A 26 -7.10 16.09 -13.28
C MET A 26 -6.01 16.25 -12.22
N VAL A 27 -6.39 16.48 -10.96
CA VAL A 27 -5.45 16.56 -9.83
C VAL A 27 -4.76 15.21 -9.60
N ALA A 28 -5.50 14.11 -9.66
CA ALA A 28 -4.95 12.76 -9.52
C ALA A 28 -3.97 12.42 -10.66
N ALA A 29 -4.29 12.79 -11.89
CA ALA A 29 -3.41 12.59 -13.05
C ALA A 29 -2.07 13.35 -12.88
N SER A 30 -2.12 14.59 -12.40
CA SER A 30 -0.91 15.38 -12.09
C SER A 30 -0.07 14.72 -10.99
N LYS A 31 -0.71 14.25 -9.91
CA LYS A 31 -0.05 13.55 -8.80
C LYS A 31 0.56 12.22 -9.23
N MET A 32 -0.13 11.45 -10.07
CA MET A 32 0.35 10.19 -10.63
C MET A 32 1.64 10.40 -11.42
N ARG A 33 1.70 11.43 -12.28
CA ARG A 33 2.92 11.77 -13.03
C ARG A 33 4.11 12.02 -12.08
N ARG A 34 3.92 12.88 -11.07
CA ARG A 34 4.97 13.17 -10.07
C ARG A 34 5.39 11.92 -9.29
N ALA A 35 4.45 11.04 -8.95
CA ALA A 35 4.75 9.79 -8.28
C ALA A 35 5.60 8.86 -9.16
N GLN A 36 5.29 8.74 -10.45
CA GLN A 36 6.07 7.96 -11.40
C GLN A 36 7.49 8.53 -11.59
N GLU A 37 7.63 9.85 -11.65
CA GLU A 37 8.94 10.52 -11.74
C GLU A 37 9.82 10.17 -10.52
N ARG A 38 9.28 10.28 -9.31
CA ARG A 38 10.00 9.89 -8.08
C ARG A 38 10.36 8.41 -8.04
N MET A 39 9.43 7.53 -8.46
CA MET A 39 9.70 6.09 -8.56
C MET A 39 10.88 5.80 -9.50
N ARG A 40 10.90 6.46 -10.67
CA ARG A 40 12.01 6.32 -11.63
C ARG A 40 13.33 6.84 -11.06
N ALA A 41 13.31 7.96 -10.35
CA ALA A 41 14.50 8.52 -9.70
C ALA A 41 15.06 7.63 -8.58
N ALA A 42 14.20 6.91 -7.85
CA ALA A 42 14.62 5.98 -6.78
C ALA A 42 15.17 4.64 -7.31
N ARG A 43 14.83 4.27 -8.55
CA ARG A 43 15.16 2.95 -9.13
C ARG A 43 16.67 2.65 -9.22
N PRO A 44 17.53 3.58 -9.69
CA PRO A 44 18.97 3.31 -9.80
C PRO A 44 19.64 2.98 -8.47
N TYR A 45 19.18 3.60 -7.37
CA TYR A 45 19.66 3.30 -6.02
C TYR A 45 19.34 1.84 -5.65
N ALA A 46 18.07 1.44 -5.77
CA ALA A 46 17.64 0.08 -5.44
C ALA A 46 18.35 -0.98 -6.31
N GLU A 47 18.52 -0.70 -7.61
CA GLU A 47 19.23 -1.60 -8.52
C GLU A 47 20.72 -1.73 -8.18
N SER A 48 21.37 -0.62 -7.82
CA SER A 48 22.78 -0.62 -7.42
C SER A 48 22.99 -1.40 -6.12
N VAL A 49 22.14 -1.18 -5.11
CA VAL A 49 22.16 -1.95 -3.85
C VAL A 49 21.96 -3.43 -4.12
N ARG A 50 20.97 -3.80 -4.95
CA ARG A 50 20.71 -5.20 -5.31
C ARG A 50 21.91 -5.85 -6.01
N ARG A 51 22.58 -5.12 -6.91
CA ARG A 51 23.78 -5.61 -7.60
C ARG A 51 24.93 -5.88 -6.64
N VAL A 52 25.18 -4.95 -5.72
CA VAL A 52 26.21 -5.14 -4.68
C VAL A 52 25.87 -6.33 -3.79
N MET A 53 24.62 -6.43 -3.31
CA MET A 53 24.19 -7.56 -2.48
C MET A 53 24.28 -8.91 -3.21
N ALA A 54 23.99 -8.94 -4.50
CA ALA A 54 24.14 -10.15 -5.31
C ALA A 54 25.61 -10.59 -5.41
N HIS A 55 26.55 -9.65 -5.60
CA HIS A 55 27.98 -9.96 -5.59
C HIS A 55 28.44 -10.47 -4.22
N VAL A 56 28.00 -9.84 -3.13
CA VAL A 56 28.32 -10.27 -1.76
C VAL A 56 27.80 -11.69 -1.49
N ARG A 57 26.59 -12.04 -1.98
CA ARG A 57 26.03 -13.39 -1.84
C ARG A 57 26.85 -14.46 -2.56
N LEU A 58 27.47 -14.11 -3.70
CA LEU A 58 28.31 -15.03 -4.47
C LEU A 58 29.71 -15.21 -3.87
N ALA A 59 30.18 -14.23 -3.09
CA ALA A 59 31.38 -14.39 -2.31
C ALA A 59 31.13 -15.51 -1.28
N ARG A 60 32.01 -16.52 -1.25
CA ARG A 60 31.97 -17.60 -0.26
C ARG A 60 32.40 -17.04 1.09
N LEU A 61 31.50 -16.32 1.74
CA LEU A 61 31.68 -15.82 3.09
C LEU A 61 31.64 -16.99 4.07
N GLU A 62 32.60 -17.04 4.99
CA GLU A 62 32.61 -17.99 6.10
C GLU A 62 31.38 -17.81 7.01
N TYR A 63 30.86 -16.58 7.08
CA TYR A 63 29.65 -16.22 7.80
C TYR A 63 28.45 -16.05 6.87
N ARG A 64 27.33 -16.72 7.17
CA ARG A 64 26.06 -16.53 6.46
C ARG A 64 25.13 -15.63 7.27
N HIS A 65 24.66 -14.56 6.63
CA HIS A 65 23.69 -13.64 7.24
C HIS A 65 22.34 -14.32 7.47
N VAL A 66 21.63 -13.95 8.55
CA VAL A 66 20.34 -14.56 8.95
C VAL A 66 19.31 -14.56 7.81
N TYR A 67 19.20 -13.46 7.05
CA TYR A 67 18.31 -13.36 5.88
C TYR A 67 18.77 -14.10 4.62
N SER A 68 19.90 -14.80 4.67
CA SER A 68 20.41 -15.61 3.55
C SER A 68 20.28 -17.12 3.79
N ILE A 69 19.77 -17.53 4.95
CA ILE A 69 19.60 -18.93 5.34
C ILE A 69 18.12 -19.27 5.28
N GLU A 70 17.78 -20.32 4.55
CA GLU A 70 16.42 -20.85 4.52
C GLU A 70 16.14 -21.62 5.82
N ARG A 71 14.95 -21.40 6.38
CA ARG A 71 14.52 -22.00 7.64
C ARG A 71 13.06 -22.41 7.53
N GLU A 72 12.65 -23.33 8.39
CA GLU A 72 11.24 -23.66 8.56
C GLU A 72 10.44 -22.41 8.98
N VAL A 73 9.28 -22.23 8.35
CA VAL A 73 8.49 -21.01 8.49
C VAL A 73 7.47 -21.20 9.62
N SER A 74 7.79 -20.68 10.80
CA SER A 74 6.85 -20.63 11.95
C SER A 74 6.04 -19.34 12.01
N SER A 75 6.52 -18.28 11.36
CA SER A 75 5.86 -16.98 11.31
C SER A 75 6.14 -16.24 10.01
N VAL A 76 5.11 -15.57 9.49
CA VAL A 76 5.15 -14.77 8.24
C VAL A 76 4.76 -13.34 8.54
N GLY A 77 5.62 -12.40 8.13
CA GLY A 77 5.35 -10.96 8.20
C GLY A 77 4.83 -10.43 6.88
N TYR A 78 3.72 -9.69 6.92
CA TYR A 78 3.11 -9.02 5.78
C TYR A 78 3.25 -7.51 5.92
N ILE A 79 3.92 -6.87 4.96
CA ILE A 79 3.93 -5.41 4.81
C ILE A 79 2.83 -5.03 3.82
N ILE A 80 1.73 -4.47 4.32
CA ILE A 80 0.54 -4.16 3.53
C ILE A 80 0.49 -2.67 3.23
N ILE A 81 0.64 -2.32 1.95
CA ILE A 81 0.68 -0.93 1.49
C ILE A 81 -0.65 -0.56 0.84
N SER A 82 -1.44 0.24 1.56
CA SER A 82 -2.75 0.73 1.16
C SER A 82 -2.74 2.26 1.01
N SER A 83 -3.82 2.83 0.47
CA SER A 83 -3.97 4.29 0.42
C SER A 83 -4.46 4.88 1.75
N ASP A 84 -4.07 6.13 2.04
CA ASP A 84 -4.68 6.91 3.14
C ASP A 84 -6.08 7.43 2.81
N ARG A 85 -6.31 7.74 1.52
CA ARG A 85 -7.55 8.34 1.01
C ARG A 85 -8.36 7.33 0.19
N GLY A 86 -9.68 7.53 0.15
CA GLY A 86 -10.60 6.74 -0.68
C GLY A 86 -10.72 7.25 -2.12
N LEU A 87 -11.84 6.92 -2.77
CA LEU A 87 -12.17 7.34 -4.15
C LEU A 87 -11.17 6.83 -5.22
N CYS A 88 -10.62 5.64 -4.99
CA CYS A 88 -9.63 4.97 -5.85
C CYS A 88 -10.17 3.66 -6.46
N GLY A 89 -11.49 3.55 -6.60
CA GLY A 89 -12.15 2.32 -7.09
C GLY A 89 -11.79 1.09 -6.25
N GLY A 90 -11.53 -0.02 -6.93
CA GLY A 90 -11.24 -1.32 -6.31
C GLY A 90 -9.80 -1.52 -5.82
N LEU A 91 -8.92 -0.51 -5.88
CA LEU A 91 -7.48 -0.66 -5.59
C LEU A 91 -7.21 -1.38 -4.24
N ASN A 92 -7.74 -0.83 -3.14
CA ASN A 92 -7.51 -1.41 -1.81
C ASN A 92 -8.24 -2.74 -1.62
N ILE A 93 -9.47 -2.88 -2.15
CA ILE A 93 -10.26 -4.10 -1.99
C ILE A 93 -9.59 -5.28 -2.69
N ASN A 94 -9.06 -5.05 -3.90
CA ASN A 94 -8.35 -6.08 -4.64
C ASN A 94 -7.06 -6.49 -3.93
N LEU A 95 -6.30 -5.51 -3.41
CA LEU A 95 -5.13 -5.77 -2.57
C LEU A 95 -5.48 -6.63 -1.35
N PHE A 96 -6.53 -6.25 -0.60
CA PHE A 96 -6.91 -6.97 0.61
C PHE A 96 -7.37 -8.38 0.30
N ARG A 97 -8.10 -8.60 -0.81
CA ARG A 97 -8.50 -9.94 -1.23
C ARG A 97 -7.28 -10.84 -1.47
N SER A 98 -6.33 -10.39 -2.29
CA SER A 98 -5.12 -11.16 -2.57
C SER A 98 -4.24 -11.37 -1.33
N ALA A 99 -4.19 -10.39 -0.43
CA ALA A 99 -3.48 -10.53 0.84
C ALA A 99 -4.14 -11.60 1.73
N LEU A 100 -5.47 -11.59 1.85
CA LEU A 100 -6.22 -12.56 2.65
C LEU A 100 -6.13 -13.98 2.11
N GLU A 101 -6.15 -14.15 0.79
CA GLU A 101 -5.91 -15.45 0.15
C GLU A 101 -4.54 -16.00 0.56
N SER A 102 -3.49 -15.19 0.43
CA SER A 102 -2.15 -15.60 0.86
C SER A 102 -2.04 -15.86 2.37
N ILE A 103 -2.69 -15.06 3.20
CA ILE A 103 -2.70 -15.23 4.66
C ILE A 103 -3.35 -16.56 5.03
N SER A 104 -4.48 -16.91 4.40
CA SER A 104 -5.18 -18.18 4.62
C SER A 104 -4.29 -19.38 4.28
N GLU A 105 -3.56 -19.33 3.17
CA GLU A 105 -2.63 -20.41 2.78
C GLU A 105 -1.51 -20.66 3.82
N TRP A 106 -1.08 -19.64 4.55
CA TRP A 106 -0.07 -19.78 5.59
C TRP A 106 -0.66 -20.16 6.94
N ASP A 107 -1.88 -19.70 7.24
CA ASP A 107 -2.63 -20.10 8.44
C ASP A 107 -2.97 -21.60 8.40
N GLU A 108 -3.37 -22.11 7.23
CA GLU A 108 -3.59 -23.55 7.00
C GLU A 108 -2.33 -24.39 7.20
N LYS A 109 -1.15 -23.81 6.97
CA LYS A 109 0.16 -24.44 7.24
C LYS A 109 0.60 -24.30 8.70
N GLY A 110 -0.23 -23.69 9.56
CA GLY A 110 0.05 -23.47 10.98
C GLY A 110 1.05 -22.35 11.27
N ALA A 111 1.36 -21.48 10.29
CA ALA A 111 2.29 -20.38 10.48
C ALA A 111 1.58 -19.14 11.03
N SER A 112 2.14 -18.54 12.09
CA SER A 112 1.57 -17.30 12.66
C SER A 112 1.80 -16.10 11.74
N THR A 113 0.77 -15.26 11.54
CA THR A 113 0.88 -14.09 10.66
C THR A 113 0.97 -12.77 11.45
N LYS A 114 1.85 -11.89 10.99
CA LYS A 114 2.08 -10.57 11.58
C LYS A 114 2.00 -9.49 10.51
N PHE A 115 1.51 -8.31 10.89
CA PHE A 115 1.19 -7.24 9.94
C PHE A 115 1.96 -5.96 10.25
N GLY A 116 2.62 -5.42 9.23
CA GLY A 116 3.08 -4.03 9.17
C GLY A 116 2.22 -3.28 8.17
N ILE A 117 1.46 -2.28 8.63
CA ILE A 117 0.45 -1.63 7.80
C ILE A 117 0.90 -0.23 7.38
N ILE A 118 0.93 0.01 6.09
CA ILE A 118 1.12 1.34 5.53
C ILE A 118 -0.21 1.82 4.94
N GLY A 119 -0.69 2.97 5.40
CA GLY A 119 -1.91 3.61 4.93
C GLY A 119 -3.15 3.38 5.79
N ASN A 120 -3.97 4.42 5.91
CA ASN A 120 -5.14 4.45 6.78
C ASN A 120 -6.26 3.46 6.37
N LYS A 121 -6.43 3.18 5.07
CA LYS A 121 -7.47 2.23 4.62
C LYS A 121 -7.16 0.79 5.02
N GLY A 122 -5.89 0.39 4.90
CA GLY A 122 -5.42 -0.90 5.38
C GLY A 122 -5.56 -1.01 6.89
N LEU A 123 -5.17 0.05 7.62
CA LEU A 123 -5.27 0.04 9.07
C LEU A 123 -6.71 -0.15 9.55
N GLY A 124 -7.66 0.58 8.95
CA GLY A 124 -9.07 0.43 9.26
C GLY A 124 -9.64 -0.96 8.91
N PHE A 125 -9.13 -1.59 7.85
CA PHE A 125 -9.56 -2.93 7.44
C PHE A 125 -9.01 -4.02 8.37
N PHE A 126 -7.68 -4.06 8.56
CA PHE A 126 -7.03 -5.11 9.34
C PHE A 126 -7.31 -5.02 10.85
N ARG A 127 -7.61 -3.83 11.38
CA ARG A 127 -8.15 -3.70 12.75
C ARG A 127 -9.49 -4.41 12.94
N ARG A 128 -10.32 -4.51 11.88
CA ARG A 128 -11.61 -5.21 11.93
C ARG A 128 -11.48 -6.69 11.61
N PHE A 129 -10.60 -7.01 10.67
CA PHE A 129 -10.27 -8.40 10.32
C PHE A 129 -9.65 -9.15 11.51
N GLY A 130 -8.86 -8.45 12.34
CA GLY A 130 -8.08 -9.06 13.41
C GLY A 130 -6.67 -9.41 12.93
N GLY A 131 -5.77 -9.67 13.88
CA GLY A 131 -4.37 -10.00 13.60
C GLY A 131 -3.37 -9.17 14.39
N ASP A 132 -2.13 -9.65 14.44
CA ASP A 132 -1.03 -9.00 15.18
C ASP A 132 -0.42 -7.88 14.34
N ILE A 133 -0.90 -6.65 14.52
CA ILE A 133 -0.34 -5.45 13.87
C ILE A 133 0.85 -4.97 14.70
N LEU A 134 2.06 -5.31 14.25
CA LEU A 134 3.30 -4.89 14.91
C LEU A 134 3.60 -3.42 14.68
N CYS A 135 3.30 -2.93 13.48
CA CYS A 135 3.60 -1.56 13.13
C CYS A 135 2.64 -0.94 12.14
N GLN A 136 2.59 0.39 12.16
CA GLN A 136 1.74 1.17 11.27
C GLN A 136 2.41 2.49 10.87
N ALA A 137 2.25 2.88 9.61
CA ALA A 137 2.54 4.21 9.10
C ALA A 137 1.32 4.74 8.34
N THR A 138 0.78 5.88 8.74
CA THR A 138 -0.41 6.49 8.12
C THR A 138 -0.18 7.96 7.83
N HIS A 139 -1.05 8.55 7.01
CA HIS A 139 -1.01 9.98 6.66
C HIS A 139 0.28 10.40 5.91
N LEU A 140 0.86 9.50 5.13
CA LEU A 140 2.07 9.74 4.34
C LEU A 140 1.84 10.70 3.15
N GLY A 141 0.57 10.88 2.77
CA GLY A 141 0.18 11.87 1.77
C GLY A 141 0.66 11.52 0.35
N ASP A 142 0.99 12.55 -0.43
CA ASP A 142 1.32 12.41 -1.86
C ASP A 142 2.82 12.34 -2.13
N ALA A 143 3.69 12.52 -1.14
CA ALA A 143 5.14 12.60 -1.32
C ALA A 143 5.88 11.99 -0.12
N PRO A 144 5.76 10.67 0.09
CA PRO A 144 6.35 10.00 1.25
C PRO A 144 7.88 10.10 1.24
N GLN A 145 8.46 10.24 2.42
CA GLN A 145 9.90 10.17 2.66
C GLN A 145 10.30 8.87 3.34
N ILE A 146 11.53 8.41 3.07
CA ILE A 146 12.05 7.15 3.62
C ILE A 146 12.11 7.19 5.15
N SER A 147 12.42 8.34 5.75
CA SER A 147 12.46 8.53 7.21
C SER A 147 11.13 8.22 7.90
N GLU A 148 10.01 8.43 7.22
CA GLU A 148 8.67 8.14 7.73
C GLU A 148 8.35 6.63 7.75
N LEU A 149 9.13 5.83 7.00
CA LEU A 149 8.95 4.37 6.92
C LEU A 149 9.90 3.61 7.84
N ILE A 150 11.15 4.08 8.01
CA ILE A 150 12.18 3.40 8.82
C ILE A 150 11.81 3.35 10.31
N GLY A 151 11.08 4.34 10.83
CA GLY A 151 10.64 4.33 12.24
C GLY A 151 9.40 3.45 12.49
N ALA A 152 8.72 3.06 11.42
CA ALA A 152 7.52 2.23 11.49
C ALA A 152 7.85 0.75 11.28
N ILE A 153 8.71 0.39 10.32
CA ILE A 153 9.08 -1.02 10.03
C ILE A 153 10.37 -1.37 10.73
#